data_AF-A0A7X3R170-F1
#
_entry.id   AF-A0A7X3R170-F1
#
_cell.length_a   1.000
_cell.length_b   1.000
_cell.length_c   1.000
_cell.angle_alpha   90.00
_cell.angle_beta   90.00
_cell.angle_gamma   90.00
#
_symmetry.space_group_name_H-M   'P 1'
#
loop_
_entity.id
_entity.type
_entity.pdbx_description
1 polymer ?
#
loop_
_entity_poly.entity_id
_entity_poly.type
_entity_poly.pdbx_seq_one_letter_code
_entity_poly.pdbx_strand_id
1 'polypeptide(L)'
;MAGDQTLVPLLFDAWDDLDRAYAGMTAEEATARPDGASAFGWTLRHLIGGADFFVNELLRGGAMHPTFAREHAEYEFSGECG
;
A
#
# COMPACT_ATOMS: atom_id res chain seq x y z
N MET A 1 -8.16 -25.70 18.99
CA MET A 1 -8.73 -24.71 18.06
C MET A 1 -7.75 -24.56 16.91
N ALA A 2 -7.90 -25.32 15.83
CA ALA A 2 -7.17 -25.03 14.60
C ALA A 2 -7.81 -23.73 14.07
N GLY A 3 -7.13 -22.60 14.31
CA GLY A 3 -7.60 -21.30 13.87
C GLY A 3 -7.75 -21.29 12.35
N ASP A 4 -8.76 -20.59 11.88
CA ASP A 4 -9.10 -20.34 10.50
C ASP A 4 -7.87 -19.88 9.67
N GLN A 5 -7.15 -20.83 9.05
CA GLN A 5 -5.97 -20.57 8.21
C GLN A 5 -6.37 -19.96 6.86
N THR A 6 -7.66 -19.76 6.59
CA THR A 6 -8.20 -19.36 5.28
C THR A 6 -7.82 -17.92 4.90
N LEU A 7 -7.51 -17.06 5.88
CA LEU A 7 -7.14 -15.66 5.63
C LEU A 7 -5.72 -15.48 5.08
N VAL A 8 -4.78 -16.37 5.43
CA VAL A 8 -3.38 -16.23 5.02
C VAL A 8 -3.23 -16.42 3.50
N PRO A 9 -3.77 -17.49 2.88
CA PRO A 9 -3.76 -17.62 1.42
C PRO A 9 -4.48 -16.47 0.70
N LEU A 10 -5.62 -16.00 1.23
CA LEU A 10 -6.34 -14.86 0.65
C LEU A 10 -5.51 -13.58 0.65
N LEU A 11 -4.71 -13.35 1.69
CA LEU A 11 -3.80 -12.22 1.73
C LEU A 11 -2.71 -12.33 0.65
N PHE A 12 -2.15 -13.54 0.44
CA PHE A 12 -1.18 -13.77 -0.63
C PHE A 12 -1.80 -13.58 -2.01
N ASP A 13 -2.99 -14.12 -2.26
CA ASP A 13 -3.69 -13.94 -3.53
C ASP A 13 -3.98 -12.46 -3.81
N ALA A 14 -4.34 -11.69 -2.78
CA ALA A 14 -4.56 -10.25 -2.90
C ALA A 14 -3.26 -9.48 -3.25
N TRP A 15 -2.11 -9.88 -2.70
CA TRP A 15 -0.83 -9.28 -3.08
C TRP A 15 -0.41 -9.66 -4.51
N ASP A 16 -0.65 -10.90 -4.93
CA ASP A 16 -0.42 -11.34 -6.30
C ASP A 16 -1.31 -10.58 -7.30
N ASP A 17 -2.58 -10.33 -6.96
CA ASP A 17 -3.49 -9.50 -7.75
C ASP A 17 -3.01 -8.06 -7.83
N LEU A 18 -2.49 -7.51 -6.73
CA LEU A 18 -1.89 -6.19 -6.72
C LEU A 18 -0.68 -6.15 -7.67
N ASP A 19 0.26 -7.07 -7.54
CA ASP A 19 1.44 -7.13 -8.41
C ASP A 19 1.05 -7.23 -9.91
N ARG A 20 0.02 -8.04 -10.22
CA ARG A 20 -0.54 -8.13 -11.58
C ARG A 20 -1.12 -6.79 -12.06
N ALA A 21 -1.75 -6.01 -11.18
CA ALA A 21 -2.34 -4.72 -11.54
C ALA A 21 -1.28 -3.66 -11.92
N TYR A 22 -0.06 -3.75 -11.37
CA TYR A 22 1.04 -2.84 -11.70
C TYR A 22 2.02 -3.43 -12.74
N ALA A 23 1.84 -4.69 -13.13
CA ALA A 23 2.73 -5.37 -14.06
C ALA A 23 2.77 -4.66 -15.42
N GLY A 24 3.95 -4.15 -15.79
CA GLY A 24 4.17 -3.44 -17.06
C GLY A 24 3.73 -1.98 -17.06
N MET A 25 3.28 -1.43 -15.93
CA MET A 25 2.92 -0.02 -15.79
C MET A 25 4.18 0.86 -15.83
N THR A 26 4.12 1.94 -16.61
CA THR A 26 5.18 2.96 -16.64
C THR A 26 5.07 3.91 -15.45
N ALA A 27 6.12 4.68 -15.18
CA ALA A 27 6.10 5.70 -14.12
C ALA A 27 5.09 6.82 -14.42
N GLU A 28 4.97 7.20 -15.70
CA GLU A 28 3.98 8.19 -16.15
C GLU A 28 2.55 7.70 -15.89
N GLU A 29 2.24 6.45 -16.20
CA GLU A 29 0.93 5.86 -15.91
C GLU A 29 0.68 5.73 -14.40
N ALA A 30 1.71 5.37 -13.64
CA ALA A 30 1.62 5.25 -12.19
C ALA A 30 1.31 6.58 -11.49
N THR A 31 1.79 7.69 -12.04
CA THR A 31 1.60 9.04 -11.47
C THR A 31 0.40 9.81 -12.05
N ALA A 32 -0.20 9.30 -13.14
CA ALA A 32 -1.33 9.94 -13.80
C ALA A 32 -2.61 9.94 -12.94
N ARG A 33 -3.42 11.00 -13.10
CA ARG A 33 -4.74 11.16 -12.45
C ARG A 33 -5.82 11.53 -13.47
N PRO A 34 -6.19 10.62 -14.38
CA PRO A 34 -7.02 10.93 -15.54
C PRO A 34 -8.44 11.38 -15.19
N ASP A 35 -8.97 10.96 -14.04
CA ASP A 35 -10.34 11.23 -13.56
C ASP A 35 -10.39 12.01 -12.23
N GLY A 36 -9.24 12.50 -11.77
CA GLY A 36 -9.10 13.16 -10.47
C GLY A 36 -9.06 12.22 -9.26
N ALA A 37 -9.19 10.89 -9.46
CA ALA A 37 -8.95 9.91 -8.40
C ALA A 37 -7.47 9.89 -7.99
N SER A 38 -7.15 9.12 -6.94
CA SER A 38 -5.76 8.92 -6.53
C SER A 38 -4.94 8.28 -7.65
N ALA A 39 -3.68 8.69 -7.77
CA ALA A 39 -2.75 8.04 -8.68
C ALA A 39 -2.55 6.56 -8.29
N PHE A 40 -2.21 5.71 -9.26
CA PHE A 40 -1.90 4.30 -8.99
C PHE A 40 -0.70 4.18 -8.03
N GLY A 41 0.36 4.97 -8.22
CA GLY A 41 1.50 5.02 -7.32
C GLY A 41 1.11 5.43 -5.88
N TRP A 42 0.16 6.35 -5.72
CA TRP A 42 -0.37 6.70 -4.40
C TRP A 42 -1.12 5.51 -3.77
N THR A 43 -1.88 4.76 -4.56
CA THR A 43 -2.64 3.59 -4.09
C THR A 43 -1.69 2.49 -3.59
N LEU A 44 -0.65 2.17 -4.36
CA LEU A 44 0.37 1.21 -3.94
C LEU A 44 1.05 1.63 -2.64
N ARG A 45 1.49 2.90 -2.57
CA ARG A 45 2.08 3.49 -1.37
C ARG A 45 1.13 3.37 -0.17
N HIS A 46 -0.14 3.72 -0.32
CA HIS A 46 -1.14 3.70 0.74
C HIS A 46 -1.35 2.29 1.30
N LEU A 47 -1.44 1.27 0.43
CA LEU A 47 -1.59 -0.12 0.85
C LEU A 47 -0.38 -0.65 1.62
N ILE A 48 0.83 -0.40 1.11
CA ILE A 48 2.06 -0.86 1.76
C ILE A 48 2.29 -0.10 3.08
N GLY A 49 2.04 1.21 3.11
CA GLY A 49 2.12 2.02 4.32
C GLY A 49 1.12 1.56 5.39
N GLY A 50 -0.11 1.21 4.99
CA GLY A 50 -1.10 0.62 5.90
C GLY A 50 -0.67 -0.72 6.48
N ALA A 51 -0.06 -1.59 5.67
CA ALA A 51 0.50 -2.86 6.15
C ALA A 51 1.66 -2.65 7.12
N ASP A 52 2.57 -1.72 6.83
CA ASP A 52 3.67 -1.35 7.72
C ASP A 52 3.17 -0.80 9.06
N PHE A 53 2.23 0.15 9.02
CA PHE A 53 1.58 0.70 10.20
C PHE A 53 0.95 -0.39 11.07
N PHE A 54 0.16 -1.27 10.44
CA PHE A 54 -0.54 -2.33 11.16
C PHE A 54 0.43 -3.30 11.84
N VAL A 55 1.47 -3.73 11.12
CA VAL A 55 2.44 -4.69 11.67
C VAL A 55 3.35 -4.05 12.71
N ASN A 56 3.93 -2.89 12.40
CA ASN A 56 4.98 -2.31 13.23
C ASN A 56 4.41 -1.50 14.40
N GLU A 57 3.40 -0.67 14.18
CA GLU A 57 2.85 0.14 15.27
C GLU A 57 1.79 -0.64 16.06
N LEU A 58 0.76 -1.16 15.40
CA LEU A 58 -0.38 -1.73 16.10
C LEU A 58 -0.06 -3.10 16.71
N LEU A 59 0.61 -4.00 15.98
CA LEU A 59 0.89 -5.35 16.48
C LEU A 59 2.18 -5.45 17.30
N ARG A 60 3.23 -4.70 16.91
CA ARG A 60 4.55 -4.80 17.55
C ARG A 60 4.86 -3.67 18.53
N GLY A 61 4.06 -2.60 18.57
CA GLY A 61 4.32 -1.44 19.43
C GLY A 61 5.59 -0.67 19.07
N GLY A 62 6.11 -0.87 17.86
CA GLY A 62 7.23 -0.13 17.28
C GLY A 62 6.76 1.14 16.56
N ALA A 63 7.67 1.75 15.80
CA ALA A 63 7.36 2.87 14.92
C ALA A 63 7.21 2.39 13.46
N MET A 64 6.40 3.10 12.68
CA MET A 64 6.37 2.97 11.23
C MET A 64 7.77 3.16 10.62
N HIS A 65 8.04 2.50 9.51
CA HIS A 65 9.28 2.66 8.77
C HIS A 65 9.47 4.14 8.36
N PRO A 66 10.68 4.72 8.52
CA PRO A 66 10.91 6.15 8.28
C PRO A 66 10.50 6.64 6.89
N THR A 67 10.67 5.81 5.86
CA THR A 67 10.22 6.15 4.49
C THR A 67 8.71 6.36 4.46
N PHE A 68 7.91 5.43 5.00
CA PHE A 68 6.45 5.56 4.98
C PHE A 68 5.96 6.70 5.87
N ALA A 69 6.63 6.95 7.00
CA ALA A 69 6.31 8.06 7.87
C ALA A 69 6.50 9.42 7.17
N ARG A 70 7.61 9.60 6.44
CA ARG A 70 7.85 10.81 5.63
C ARG A 70 6.80 10.95 4.53
N GLU A 71 6.61 9.89 3.75
CA GLU A 71 5.68 9.88 2.64
C GLU A 71 4.23 10.13 3.11
N HIS A 72 3.84 9.66 4.29
CA HIS A 72 2.54 9.94 4.92
C HIS A 72 2.39 11.40 5.33
N ALA A 73 3.44 12.01 5.88
CA ALA A 73 3.42 13.43 6.20
C ALA A 73 3.28 14.30 4.93
N GLU A 74 3.86 13.87 3.81
CA GLU A 74 3.92 14.65 2.57
C GLU A 74 2.68 14.46 1.67
N TYR A 75 2.13 13.24 1.57
CA TYR A 75 1.22 12.89 0.47
C TYR A 75 -0.07 12.16 0.87
N GLU A 76 -0.29 11.85 2.15
CA GLU A 76 -1.40 10.95 2.53
C GLU A 76 -2.77 11.43 2.04
N PHE A 77 -3.05 12.73 2.15
CA PHE A 77 -4.37 13.27 1.83
C PHE A 77 -4.46 13.90 0.44
N SER A 78 -3.38 13.93 -0.33
CA SER A 78 -3.36 14.56 -1.66
C SER A 78 -3.86 13.63 -2.77
N GLY A 79 -3.71 12.32 -2.59
CA GLY A 79 -3.90 11.34 -3.67
C GLY A 79 -2.78 11.37 -4.72
N GLU A 80 -1.69 12.09 -4.46
CA GLU A 80 -0.49 12.20 -5.30
C GLU A 80 0.62 11.30 -4.76
N CYS A 81 1.46 10.74 -5.61
CA CYS A 81 2.72 10.12 -5.19
C CYS A 81 3.91 10.96 -5.65
N GLY A 82 4.99 10.93 -4.87
CA GLY A 82 6.27 11.57 -5.19
C GLY A 82 7.00 10.92 -6.36
#